data_AF-A0A7J4SA07-F1
#
_entry.id   AF-A0A7J4SA07-F1
#
_cell.length_a   1.000
_cell.length_b   1.000
_cell.length_c   1.000
_cell.angle_alpha   90.00
_cell.angle_beta   90.00
_cell.angle_gamma   90.00
#
_symmetry.space_group_name_H-M   'P 1'
#
loop_
_entity.id
_entity.type
_entity.pdbx_description
1 polymer ?
#
loop_
_entity_poly.entity_id
_entity_poly.type
_entity_poly.pdbx_seq_one_letter_code
_entity_poly.pdbx_strand_id
1 'polypeptide(L)' 'VKACEQENITAVFVTHDEGLVEYATRVIRIDSGKIVSDELTV' A
#
# COMPACT_ATOMS: atom_id res chain seq x y z
N VAL A 1 10.12 -2.53 3.21
CA VAL A 1 10.19 -2.20 1.77
C VAL A 1 11.48 -2.62 1.10
N LYS A 2 12.66 -2.35 1.70
CA LYS A 2 13.98 -2.68 1.11
C LYS A 2 14.13 -4.10 0.55
N ALA A 3 13.57 -5.11 1.22
CA ALA A 3 13.59 -6.49 0.70
C ALA A 3 12.76 -6.65 -0.58
N CYS A 4 11.61 -5.98 -0.70
CA CYS A 4 10.78 -6.00 -1.91
C CYS A 4 11.48 -5.34 -3.09
N GLU A 5 12.19 -4.24 -2.85
CA GLU A 5 13.01 -3.55 -3.86
C GLU A 5 14.19 -4.42 -4.31
N GLN A 6 14.89 -5.04 -3.36
CA GLN A 6 16.07 -5.85 -3.63
C GLN A 6 15.74 -7.14 -4.40
N GLU A 7 14.63 -7.79 -4.05
CA GLU A 7 14.21 -9.05 -4.67
C GLU A 7 13.30 -8.85 -5.90
N ASN A 8 13.00 -7.59 -6.26
CA ASN A 8 12.07 -7.22 -7.34
C ASN A 8 10.70 -7.91 -7.22
N ILE A 9 10.16 -7.94 -6.00
CA ILE A 9 8.88 -8.57 -5.68
C ILE A 9 7.80 -7.49 -5.55
N THR A 10 6.67 -7.70 -6.23
CA THR A 10 5.46 -6.89 -5.99
C THR A 10 4.75 -7.39 -4.74
N ALA A 11 4.55 -6.51 -3.76
CA ALA A 11 3.86 -6.83 -2.52
C ALA A 11 2.56 -6.03 -2.40
N VAL A 12 1.49 -6.69 -1.96
CA VAL A 12 0.22 -6.05 -1.59
C VAL A 12 -0.02 -6.32 -0.11
N PHE A 13 -0.06 -5.26 0.68
CA PHE A 13 -0.38 -5.34 2.10
C PHE A 13 -1.81 -4.87 2.34
N VAL A 14 -2.58 -5.67 3.07
CA VAL A 14 -3.92 -5.31 3.51
C VAL A 14 -3.86 -5.13 5.02
N THR A 15 -4.11 -3.91 5.48
CA THR A 15 -4.01 -3.55 6.89
C THR A 15 -4.97 -2.42 7.21
N HIS A 16 -5.36 -2.34 8.48
CA HIS A 16 -6.05 -1.18 9.05
C HIS A 16 -5.09 -0.25 9.81
N ASP A 17 -3.82 -0.63 9.94
CA ASP A 17 -2.79 0.19 10.58
C ASP A 17 -2.30 1.27 9.60
N GLU A 18 -2.74 2.52 9.82
CA GLU A 18 -2.32 3.68 9.03
C GLU A 18 -0.82 3.98 9.17
N GLY A 19 -0.14 3.48 10.21
CA GLY A 19 1.32 3.63 10.34
C GLY A 19 2.09 2.91 9.25
N LEU A 20 1.56 1.82 8.68
CA LEU A 20 2.22 1.09 7.60
C LEU A 20 2.13 1.80 6.24
N VAL A 21 1.23 2.77 6.12
CA VAL A 21 0.98 3.54 4.90
C VAL A 21 2.23 4.33 4.50
N GLU A 22 3.04 4.78 5.47
CA GLU A 22 4.28 5.54 5.20
C GLU A 22 5.33 4.74 4.43
N TYR A 23 5.21 3.40 4.40
CA TYR A 23 6.13 2.50 3.72
C TYR A 23 5.59 1.99 2.38
N ALA A 24 4.37 2.35 2.00
CA ALA A 24 3.78 1.93 0.73
C ALA A 24 4.26 2.85 -0.41
N THR A 25 4.24 2.35 -1.65
CA THR A 25 4.41 3.16 -2.87
C THR A 25 3.07 3.66 -3.42
N ARG A 26 1.98 3.01 -3.02
CA ARG A 26 0.60 3.36 -3.36
C ARG A 26 -0.33 2.88 -2.27
N VAL A 27 -1.35 3.68 -2.00
CA VAL A 27 -2.34 3.44 -0.95
C VAL A 27 -3.71 3.46 -1.58
N ILE A 28 -4.43 2.34 -1.50
CA ILE A 28 -5.80 2.21 -2.01
C ILE A 28 -6.72 2.00 -0.82
N ARG A 29 -7.69 2.90 -0.62
CA ARG A 29 -8.71 2.79 0.42
C ARG A 29 -9.98 2.23 -0.19
N ILE A 30 -10.52 1.19 0.43
CA ILE A 30 -11.72 0.48 -0.04
C ILE A 30 -12.79 0.56 1.05
N ASP A 31 -14.01 0.93 0.65
CA ASP A 31 -15.20 0.85 1.48
C ASP A 31 -16.30 0.13 0.69
N SER A 32 -16.92 -0.86 1.32
CA SER A 32 -18.08 -1.57 0.76
C SER A 32 -17.84 -2.10 -0.67
N GLY A 33 -16.62 -2.60 -0.92
CA GLY A 33 -16.19 -3.14 -2.21
C GLY A 33 -15.87 -2.09 -3.29
N LYS A 34 -15.87 -0.80 -2.95
CA LYS A 34 -15.56 0.31 -3.87
C LYS A 34 -14.25 0.99 -3.45
N ILE A 35 -13.45 1.38 -4.43
CA ILE A 35 -12.28 2.22 -4.21
C ILE A 35 -12.77 3.64 -3.89
N VAL A 36 -12.43 4.13 -2.70
CA VAL A 36 -12.82 5.47 -2.22
C VAL A 36 -11.65 6.45 -2.20
N SER A 37 -10.40 5.95 -2.16
CA SER A 37 -9.21 6.74 -2.41
C SER A 37 -8.11 5.91 -3.08
N ASP A 38 -7.27 6.59 -3.85
CA ASP A 38 -6.15 6.03 -4.60
C ASP A 38 -5.02 7.06 -4.65
N GLU A 39 -4.00 6.85 -3.83
CA GLU A 39 -2.92 7.81 -3.58
C GLU A 39 -1.56 7.18 -3.91
N LEU A 40 -0.75 7.88 -4.71
CA LEU A 40 0.66 7.54 -4.90
C LEU A 40 1.49 8.19 -3.81
N THR A 41 2.25 7.38 -3.08
CA THR A 41 3.19 7.83 -2.05
C THR A 41 4.60 7.75 -2.64
N VAL A 42 5.21 8.93 -2.84
CA VAL A 42 6.55 9.11 -3.44
C VAL A 42 7.67 8.78 -2.47
#